data_AF-A0A3M2CR49-F1
#
_entry.id   AF-A0A3M2CR49-F1
#
_cell.length_a   1.000
_cell.length_b   1.000
_cell.length_c   1.000
_cell.angle_alpha   90.00
_cell.angle_beta   90.00
_cell.angle_gamma   90.00
#
_symmetry.space_group_name_H-M   'P 1'
#
loop_
_entity.id
_entity.type
_entity.pdbx_description
1 polymer ?
#
loop_
_entity_poly.entity_id
_entity_poly.type
_entity_poly.pdbx_seq_one_letter_code
_entity_poly.pdbx_strand_id
1 'polypeptide(L)'
;LLQAANTYDAARIGVQAGLDIILMPTSVSDAIAGLRDAVQSGQIPLARIDQAVRRILRLKSRVGMPEETTVPASRMTATIGHPDHLAIAAALARSSICTARVQPGEFPIQPQHKVLCLSLDASSSIFYLYSGSFFMNAFAELHANVTTQTVSTSISASQRAAIVSNSANFDRIVVISREWKPTISSAQVALVQALLDAGRCVAYCSFGSPYHINQWPNLRNFYCGFSSHYETQREMARVLLGLSQPRGTWPVVQPDGSPPALWREQLPTASSVRDWDAIVENPGEP
;
A
#
# COMPACT_ATOMS: atom_id res chain seq x y z
N LEU A 1 -26.97 8.78 -4.21
CA LEU A 1 -26.57 7.62 -5.05
C LEU A 1 -27.51 6.41 -4.91
N LEU A 2 -28.39 6.34 -3.90
CA LEU A 2 -29.40 5.27 -3.69
C LEU A 2 -30.59 5.24 -4.69
N GLN A 3 -30.50 5.87 -5.87
CA GLN A 3 -31.63 5.99 -6.82
C GLN A 3 -31.47 5.20 -8.13
N ALA A 4 -30.33 4.54 -8.37
CA ALA A 4 -30.15 3.77 -9.58
C ALA A 4 -30.44 2.27 -9.32
N ALA A 5 -31.48 1.74 -9.94
CA ALA A 5 -31.84 0.33 -9.82
C ALA A 5 -30.93 -0.60 -10.63
N ASN A 6 -30.26 -0.05 -11.66
CA ASN A 6 -29.41 -0.77 -12.60
C ASN A 6 -28.40 0.19 -13.27
N THR A 7 -27.49 -0.37 -14.08
CA THR A 7 -26.47 0.40 -14.81
C THR A 7 -27.05 1.44 -15.78
N TYR A 8 -28.18 1.12 -16.41
CA TYR A 8 -28.87 1.98 -17.37
C TYR A 8 -29.32 3.30 -16.70
N ASP A 9 -30.01 3.20 -15.56
CA ASP A 9 -30.45 4.35 -14.78
C ASP A 9 -29.27 5.10 -14.16
N ALA A 10 -28.26 4.37 -13.68
CA ALA A 10 -27.07 4.96 -13.06
C ALA A 10 -26.33 5.88 -14.04
N ALA A 11 -26.15 5.44 -15.29
CA ALA A 11 -25.47 6.24 -16.31
C ALA A 11 -26.23 7.54 -16.61
N ARG A 12 -27.56 7.45 -16.81
CA ARG A 12 -28.43 8.62 -17.00
C ARG A 12 -28.34 9.60 -15.82
N ILE A 13 -28.57 9.12 -14.60
CA ILE A 13 -28.54 9.95 -13.38
C ILE A 13 -27.19 10.62 -13.22
N GLY A 14 -26.10 9.88 -13.46
CA GLY A 14 -24.73 10.41 -13.39
C GLY A 14 -24.49 11.56 -14.38
N VAL A 15 -24.86 11.37 -15.65
CA VAL A 15 -24.66 12.41 -16.68
C VAL A 15 -25.56 13.62 -16.45
N GLN A 16 -26.81 13.42 -16.02
CA GLN A 16 -27.70 14.51 -15.59
C GLN A 16 -27.11 15.32 -14.44
N ALA A 17 -26.46 14.65 -13.48
CA ALA A 17 -25.78 15.28 -12.35
C ALA A 17 -24.44 15.97 -12.73
N GLY A 18 -24.00 15.89 -13.98
CA GLY A 18 -22.80 16.56 -14.46
C GLY A 18 -21.57 15.68 -14.65
N LEU A 19 -21.68 14.35 -14.49
CA LEU A 19 -20.58 13.44 -14.85
C LEU A 19 -20.34 13.42 -16.35
N ASP A 20 -19.09 13.53 -16.76
CA ASP A 20 -18.69 13.53 -18.17
C ASP A 20 -18.16 12.16 -18.64
N ILE A 21 -17.71 11.29 -17.73
CA ILE A 21 -17.19 9.95 -18.02
C ILE A 21 -17.84 8.93 -17.08
N ILE A 22 -18.34 7.83 -17.64
CA ILE A 22 -18.80 6.66 -16.88
C ILE A 22 -17.67 5.62 -16.87
N LEU A 23 -16.95 5.52 -15.76
CA LEU A 23 -15.79 4.64 -15.63
C LEU A 23 -16.21 3.23 -15.22
N MET A 24 -15.81 2.23 -16.02
CA MET A 24 -16.01 0.79 -15.74
C MET A 24 -17.42 0.42 -15.26
N PRO A 25 -18.49 0.75 -16.01
CA PRO A 25 -19.83 0.32 -15.65
C PRO A 25 -19.94 -1.20 -15.68
N THR A 26 -20.80 -1.79 -14.83
CA THR A 26 -21.06 -3.24 -14.81
C THR A 26 -21.50 -3.78 -16.17
N SER A 27 -22.26 -2.97 -16.93
CA SER A 27 -22.65 -3.26 -18.31
C SER A 27 -22.45 -2.01 -19.18
N VAL A 28 -21.49 -2.07 -20.10
CA VAL A 28 -21.21 -0.98 -21.04
C VAL A 28 -22.39 -0.75 -21.99
N SER A 29 -23.03 -1.82 -22.45
CA SER A 29 -24.19 -1.74 -23.34
C SER A 29 -25.36 -1.03 -22.66
N ASP A 30 -25.64 -1.35 -21.40
CA ASP A 30 -26.75 -0.76 -20.67
C ASP A 30 -26.49 0.72 -20.36
N ALA A 31 -25.25 1.07 -20.01
CA ALA A 31 -24.87 2.46 -19.83
C ALA A 31 -25.06 3.28 -21.12
N ILE A 32 -24.66 2.73 -22.27
CA ILE A 32 -24.83 3.40 -23.58
C ILE A 32 -26.32 3.52 -23.93
N ALA A 33 -27.10 2.45 -23.75
CA ALA A 33 -28.54 2.46 -24.03
C ALA A 33 -29.25 3.49 -23.14
N GLY A 34 -28.97 3.51 -21.84
CA GLY A 34 -29.55 4.46 -20.90
C GLY A 34 -29.30 5.91 -21.26
N LEU A 35 -28.08 6.23 -21.69
CA LEU A 35 -27.75 7.59 -22.15
C LEU A 35 -28.43 7.92 -23.47
N ARG A 36 -28.45 6.99 -24.42
CA ARG A 36 -29.08 7.20 -25.74
C ARG A 36 -30.56 7.48 -25.60
N ASP A 37 -31.27 6.64 -24.85
CA ASP A 37 -32.71 6.75 -24.67
C ASP A 37 -33.07 8.01 -23.86
N ALA A 38 -32.25 8.37 -22.86
CA ALA A 38 -32.42 9.61 -22.12
C ALA A 38 -32.27 10.86 -23.01
N VAL A 39 -31.38 10.81 -24.01
CA VAL A 39 -31.26 11.89 -25.01
C VAL A 39 -32.44 11.90 -25.97
N GLN A 40 -32.84 10.74 -26.49
CA GLN A 40 -33.95 10.61 -27.44
C GLN A 40 -35.29 11.02 -26.83
N SER A 41 -35.51 10.73 -25.55
CA SER A 41 -36.71 11.12 -24.80
C SER A 41 -36.68 12.55 -24.26
N GLY A 42 -35.57 13.29 -24.44
CA GLY A 42 -35.40 14.66 -23.98
C GLY A 42 -35.10 14.81 -22.48
N GLN A 43 -34.94 13.71 -21.74
CA GLN A 43 -34.54 13.73 -20.33
C GLN A 43 -33.11 14.28 -20.13
N ILE A 44 -32.24 14.10 -21.12
CA ILE A 44 -30.93 14.75 -21.22
C ILE A 44 -30.90 15.56 -22.52
N PRO A 45 -30.72 16.89 -22.47
CA PRO A 45 -30.57 17.65 -23.71
C PRO A 45 -29.26 17.26 -24.40
N LEU A 46 -29.25 17.12 -25.74
CA LEU A 46 -28.04 16.77 -26.50
C LEU A 46 -26.85 17.71 -26.19
N ALA A 47 -27.12 18.99 -25.96
CA ALA A 47 -26.12 19.98 -25.56
C ALA A 47 -25.35 19.59 -24.27
N ARG A 48 -25.97 18.82 -23.35
CA ARG A 48 -25.29 18.30 -22.16
C ARG A 48 -24.23 17.27 -22.54
N ILE A 49 -24.51 16.41 -23.52
CA ILE A 49 -23.54 15.44 -24.07
C ILE A 49 -22.42 16.19 -24.79
N ASP A 50 -22.75 17.18 -25.63
CA ASP A 50 -21.73 17.97 -26.34
C ASP A 50 -20.77 18.69 -25.39
N GLN A 51 -21.28 19.19 -24.26
CA GLN A 51 -20.45 19.79 -23.21
C GLN A 51 -19.48 18.78 -22.59
N ALA A 52 -19.94 17.56 -22.29
CA ALA A 52 -19.09 16.49 -21.76
C ALA A 52 -17.99 16.11 -22.76
N VAL A 53 -18.38 15.84 -24.01
CA VAL A 53 -17.46 15.50 -25.10
C VAL A 53 -16.44 16.62 -25.31
N ARG A 54 -16.86 17.89 -25.32
CA ARG A 54 -15.95 19.03 -25.48
C ARG A 54 -14.92 19.11 -24.35
N ARG A 55 -15.30 18.84 -23.09
CA ARG A 55 -14.34 18.81 -21.96
C ARG A 55 -13.34 17.67 -22.11
N ILE A 56 -13.80 16.48 -22.49
CA ILE A 56 -12.94 15.31 -22.75
C ILE A 56 -11.96 15.61 -23.89
N LEU A 57 -12.43 16.14 -25.02
CA LEU A 57 -11.59 16.48 -26.16
C LEU A 57 -10.60 17.60 -25.84
N ARG A 58 -11.00 18.61 -25.05
CA ARG A 58 -10.08 19.63 -24.54
C ARG A 58 -8.99 19.02 -23.67
N LEU A 59 -9.32 18.07 -22.79
CA LEU A 59 -8.31 17.36 -21.99
C LEU A 59 -7.34 16.57 -22.88
N LYS A 60 -7.85 15.82 -23.86
CA LYS A 60 -7.02 15.10 -24.84
C LYS A 60 -6.08 16.04 -25.61
N SER A 61 -6.59 17.20 -26.04
CA SER A 61 -5.78 18.21 -26.72
C SER A 61 -4.72 18.82 -25.79
N ARG A 62 -5.06 19.14 -24.53
CA ARG A 62 -4.12 19.72 -23.56
C ARG A 62 -2.96 18.79 -23.22
N VAL A 63 -3.21 17.49 -23.11
CA VAL A 63 -2.15 16.50 -22.83
C VAL A 63 -1.37 16.11 -24.10
N GLY A 64 -1.65 16.75 -25.24
CA GLY A 64 -1.00 16.47 -26.52
C GLY A 64 -1.22 15.03 -26.98
N MET A 65 -2.40 14.44 -26.72
CA MET A 65 -2.68 13.05 -27.07
C MET A 65 -2.46 12.86 -28.58
N PRO A 66 -1.48 12.04 -29.00
CA PRO A 66 -1.14 11.89 -30.40
C PRO A 66 -2.25 11.16 -31.16
N GLU A 67 -2.34 11.43 -32.47
CA GLU A 67 -3.24 10.69 -33.36
C GLU A 67 -2.83 9.21 -33.46
N GLU A 68 -1.51 8.93 -33.43
CA GLU A 68 -0.95 7.59 -33.30
C GLU A 68 -0.76 7.22 -31.83
N THR A 69 -1.53 6.25 -31.35
CA THR A 69 -1.51 5.80 -29.94
C THR A 69 -0.60 4.61 -29.69
N THR A 70 0.19 4.20 -30.68
CA THR A 70 1.15 3.09 -30.58
C THR A 70 2.58 3.61 -30.60
N VAL A 71 3.45 2.98 -29.81
CA VAL A 71 4.89 3.26 -29.79
C VAL A 71 5.66 1.94 -29.94
N PRO A 72 6.87 1.95 -30.54
CA PRO A 72 7.69 0.76 -30.63
C PRO A 72 8.04 0.21 -29.25
N ALA A 73 7.88 -1.10 -29.05
CA ALA A 73 8.20 -1.76 -27.78
C ALA A 73 9.68 -1.57 -27.38
N SER A 74 10.58 -1.34 -28.33
CA SER A 74 11.99 -1.02 -28.08
C SER A 74 12.22 0.28 -27.30
N ARG A 75 11.27 1.22 -27.30
CA ARG A 75 11.35 2.42 -26.44
C ARG A 75 11.17 2.09 -24.96
N MET A 76 10.49 0.99 -24.67
CA MET A 76 10.20 0.55 -23.30
C MET A 76 11.50 0.25 -22.54
N THR A 77 12.47 -0.41 -23.18
CA THR A 77 13.74 -0.79 -22.54
C THR A 77 14.63 0.40 -22.21
N ALA A 78 14.44 1.54 -22.89
CA ALA A 78 15.15 2.78 -22.57
C ALA A 78 14.53 3.55 -21.39
N THR A 79 13.29 3.25 -21.00
CA THR A 79 12.52 4.08 -20.05
C THR A 79 12.08 3.32 -18.80
N ILE A 80 11.54 2.11 -18.96
CA ILE A 80 11.04 1.28 -17.85
C ILE A 80 12.22 0.61 -17.16
N GLY A 81 12.27 0.73 -15.83
CA GLY A 81 13.37 0.17 -15.03
C GLY A 81 14.69 0.90 -15.22
N HIS A 82 14.67 2.13 -15.75
CA HIS A 82 15.88 2.94 -15.89
C HIS A 82 16.59 3.10 -14.53
N PRO A 83 17.92 2.96 -14.45
CA PRO A 83 18.67 3.02 -13.19
C PRO A 83 18.38 4.28 -12.38
N ASP A 84 18.22 5.44 -13.02
CA ASP A 84 17.93 6.70 -12.32
C ASP A 84 16.56 6.68 -11.63
N HIS A 85 15.54 6.10 -12.27
CA HIS A 85 14.21 5.94 -11.67
C HIS A 85 14.27 4.99 -10.47
N LEU A 86 15.02 3.89 -10.58
CA LEU A 86 15.22 2.94 -9.49
C LEU A 86 16.01 3.56 -8.33
N ALA A 87 17.00 4.39 -8.62
CA ALA A 87 17.76 5.13 -7.60
C ALA A 87 16.86 6.09 -6.82
N ILE A 88 15.96 6.81 -7.50
CA ILE A 88 14.94 7.65 -6.87
C ILE A 88 13.99 6.81 -6.03
N ALA A 89 13.46 5.70 -6.57
CA ALA A 89 12.55 4.81 -5.84
C ALA A 89 13.19 4.24 -4.56
N ALA A 90 14.46 3.83 -4.62
CA ALA A 90 15.22 3.38 -3.45
C ALA A 90 15.44 4.51 -2.43
N ALA A 91 15.72 5.74 -2.89
CA ALA A 91 15.85 6.90 -2.01
C ALA A 91 14.54 7.25 -1.29
N LEU A 92 13.40 7.17 -1.99
CA LEU A 92 12.08 7.34 -1.41
C LEU A 92 11.77 6.25 -0.39
N ALA A 93 12.04 4.98 -0.71
CA ALA A 93 11.85 3.87 0.22
C ALA A 93 12.64 4.04 1.52
N ARG A 94 13.93 4.43 1.43
CA ARG A 94 14.78 4.74 2.60
C ARG A 94 14.19 5.81 3.50
N SER A 95 13.46 6.76 2.92
CA SER A 95 12.89 7.90 3.63
C SER A 95 11.45 7.66 4.09
N SER A 96 10.84 6.52 3.74
CA SER A 96 9.42 6.26 3.99
C SER A 96 9.13 5.20 5.06
N ILE A 97 10.12 4.40 5.47
CA ILE A 97 9.91 3.40 6.53
C ILE A 97 9.72 4.09 7.87
N CYS A 98 8.55 3.89 8.47
CA CYS A 98 8.19 4.40 9.78
C CYS A 98 8.21 3.29 10.83
N THR A 99 8.52 3.66 12.06
CA THR A 99 8.38 2.80 13.24
C THR A 99 7.29 3.36 14.15
N ALA A 100 6.52 2.48 14.79
CA ALA A 100 5.52 2.87 15.79
C ALA A 100 5.78 2.26 17.16
N ARG A 101 6.50 1.14 17.24
CA ARG A 101 7.01 0.54 18.48
C ARG A 101 8.30 -0.20 18.14
N VAL A 102 9.34 -0.03 18.93
CA VAL A 102 10.60 -0.79 18.81
C VAL A 102 11.13 -1.02 20.21
N GLN A 103 11.20 -2.28 20.63
CA GLN A 103 11.74 -2.66 21.93
C GLN A 103 13.28 -2.63 21.88
N PRO A 104 13.94 -1.85 22.75
CA PRO A 104 15.40 -1.86 22.84
C PRO A 104 15.94 -3.27 23.13
N GLY A 105 17.01 -3.67 22.43
CA GLY A 105 17.66 -4.98 22.57
C GLY A 105 17.04 -6.11 21.74
N GLU A 106 15.86 -5.92 21.17
CA GLU A 106 15.23 -6.94 20.30
C GLU A 106 15.65 -6.81 18.84
N PHE A 107 15.75 -5.57 18.36
CA PHE A 107 16.17 -5.22 17.00
C PHE A 107 17.33 -4.20 17.05
N PRO A 108 18.23 -4.17 16.05
CA PRO A 108 18.22 -4.95 14.81
C PRO A 108 18.56 -6.44 15.01
N ILE A 109 18.12 -7.26 14.07
CA ILE A 109 18.43 -8.69 14.01
C ILE A 109 19.93 -8.86 13.77
N GLN A 110 20.59 -9.63 14.63
CA GLN A 110 22.02 -9.93 14.54
C GLN A 110 22.30 -11.10 13.59
N PRO A 111 23.49 -11.18 12.96
CA PRO A 111 23.83 -12.22 11.98
C PRO A 111 23.66 -13.66 12.47
N GLN A 112 23.89 -13.92 13.76
CA GLN A 112 23.75 -15.23 14.37
C GLN A 112 22.30 -15.67 14.62
N HIS A 113 21.34 -14.75 14.62
CA HIS A 113 19.95 -15.09 14.93
C HIS A 113 19.33 -15.95 13.82
N LYS A 114 18.63 -17.01 14.20
CA LYS A 114 17.73 -17.77 13.34
C LYS A 114 16.39 -17.05 13.25
N VAL A 115 15.94 -16.77 12.02
CA VAL A 115 14.74 -15.97 11.77
C VAL A 115 13.66 -16.82 11.10
N LEU A 116 12.45 -16.81 11.65
CA LEU A 116 11.24 -17.28 10.96
C LEU A 116 10.55 -16.07 10.33
N CYS A 117 10.48 -16.03 9.00
CA CYS A 117 9.79 -15.00 8.24
C CYS A 117 8.45 -15.51 7.72
N LEU A 118 7.36 -14.95 8.23
CA LEU A 118 5.99 -15.29 7.86
C LEU A 118 5.41 -14.21 6.93
N SER A 119 5.06 -14.58 5.70
CA SER A 119 4.31 -13.71 4.78
C SER A 119 2.82 -14.02 4.86
N LEU A 120 2.03 -13.10 5.41
CA LEU A 120 0.59 -13.23 5.46
C LEU A 120 -0.02 -12.90 4.09
N ASP A 121 -0.85 -13.81 3.57
CA ASP A 121 -1.62 -13.54 2.36
C ASP A 121 -2.66 -12.45 2.62
N ALA A 122 -2.86 -11.56 1.63
CA ALA A 122 -3.88 -10.53 1.69
C ALA A 122 -5.25 -11.14 1.35
N SER A 123 -6.30 -10.66 2.04
CA SER A 123 -7.70 -11.03 1.76
C SER A 123 -8.28 -10.30 0.54
N SER A 124 -7.52 -9.38 -0.05
CA SER A 124 -7.97 -8.56 -1.16
C SER A 124 -6.84 -8.33 -2.15
N SER A 125 -7.21 -8.21 -3.42
CA SER A 125 -6.33 -7.80 -4.50
C SER A 125 -6.69 -6.38 -4.91
N ILE A 126 -5.68 -5.51 -4.97
CA ILE A 126 -5.77 -4.20 -5.62
C ILE A 126 -4.68 -4.15 -6.69
N PHE A 127 -4.90 -3.38 -7.76
CA PHE A 127 -4.06 -3.44 -8.97
C PHE A 127 -2.56 -3.20 -8.76
N TYR A 128 -2.16 -2.59 -7.64
CA TYR A 128 -0.77 -2.28 -7.28
C TYR A 128 -0.29 -3.03 -6.02
N LEU A 129 -0.94 -4.15 -5.67
CA LEU A 129 -0.47 -5.05 -4.63
C LEU A 129 0.61 -5.99 -5.18
N TYR A 130 1.86 -5.78 -4.77
CA TYR A 130 2.97 -6.62 -5.20
C TYR A 130 3.13 -7.87 -4.31
N SER A 131 3.88 -8.86 -4.82
CA SER A 131 4.13 -10.12 -4.12
C SER A 131 4.96 -9.93 -2.85
N GLY A 132 4.69 -10.74 -1.82
CA GLY A 132 5.50 -10.82 -0.60
C GLY A 132 6.83 -11.53 -0.80
N SER A 133 6.98 -12.25 -1.91
CA SER A 133 8.25 -12.85 -2.28
C SER A 133 9.35 -11.81 -2.46
N PHE A 134 9.02 -10.55 -2.74
CA PHE A 134 10.00 -9.47 -2.81
C PHE A 134 10.70 -9.25 -1.47
N PHE A 135 9.95 -9.14 -0.37
CA PHE A 135 10.54 -9.09 0.97
C PHE A 135 11.27 -10.39 1.31
N MET A 136 10.64 -11.55 1.11
CA MET A 136 11.24 -12.83 1.49
C MET A 136 12.58 -13.07 0.78
N ASN A 137 12.65 -12.78 -0.52
CA ASN A 137 13.87 -12.90 -1.32
C ASN A 137 14.92 -11.88 -0.88
N ALA A 138 14.54 -10.62 -0.69
CA ALA A 138 15.48 -9.59 -0.22
C ALA A 138 16.02 -9.90 1.18
N PHE A 139 15.18 -10.42 2.07
CA PHE A 139 15.60 -10.80 3.42
C PHE A 139 16.55 -12.01 3.40
N ALA A 140 16.27 -13.03 2.57
CA ALA A 140 17.13 -14.19 2.40
C ALA A 140 18.47 -13.86 1.69
N GLU A 141 18.49 -12.86 0.81
CA GLU A 141 19.73 -12.33 0.22
C GLU A 141 20.61 -11.65 1.28
N LEU A 142 20.00 -10.98 2.26
CA LEU A 142 20.69 -10.17 3.26
C LEU A 142 20.98 -10.92 4.58
N HIS A 143 20.33 -12.06 4.83
CA HIS A 143 20.47 -12.82 6.08
C HIS A 143 20.45 -14.33 5.83
N ALA A 144 21.56 -15.02 6.18
CA ALA A 144 21.76 -16.42 5.85
C ALA A 144 20.86 -17.41 6.63
N ASN A 145 20.44 -17.05 7.85
CA ASN A 145 19.71 -17.96 8.75
C ASN A 145 18.21 -17.64 8.77
N VAL A 146 17.55 -17.67 7.60
CA VAL A 146 16.11 -17.40 7.49
C VAL A 146 15.35 -18.62 6.97
N THR A 147 14.22 -18.91 7.63
CA THR A 147 13.19 -19.81 7.11
C THR A 147 11.97 -18.98 6.74
N THR A 148 11.51 -19.06 5.50
CA THR A 148 10.35 -18.31 5.01
C THR A 148 9.12 -19.20 4.88
N GLN A 149 7.95 -18.70 5.24
CA GLN A 149 6.69 -19.41 5.07
C GLN A 149 5.54 -18.44 4.72
N THR A 150 4.75 -18.78 3.71
CA THR A 150 3.49 -18.07 3.41
C THR A 150 2.35 -18.60 4.28
N VAL A 151 1.48 -17.71 4.74
CA VAL A 151 0.35 -18.00 5.63
C VAL A 151 -0.96 -17.57 4.98
N SER A 152 -1.76 -18.56 4.59
CA SER A 152 -3.11 -18.36 4.02
C SER A 152 -4.02 -17.58 4.97
N THR A 153 -4.94 -16.80 4.39
CA THR A 153 -6.03 -16.14 5.13
C THR A 153 -6.94 -17.14 5.86
N SER A 154 -7.01 -18.39 5.39
CA SER A 154 -7.82 -19.48 5.92
C SER A 154 -7.04 -20.48 6.80
N ILE A 155 -5.85 -20.11 7.29
CA ILE A 155 -5.00 -21.00 8.11
C ILE A 155 -5.78 -21.66 9.27
N SER A 156 -5.72 -22.99 9.34
CA SER A 156 -6.45 -23.78 10.35
C SER A 156 -5.84 -23.66 11.76
N ALA A 157 -6.60 -24.04 12.78
CA ALA A 157 -6.10 -24.04 14.16
C ALA A 157 -4.87 -24.97 14.34
N SER A 158 -4.88 -26.14 13.71
CA SER A 158 -3.75 -27.09 13.77
C SER A 158 -2.50 -26.54 13.07
N GLN A 159 -2.67 -25.88 11.91
CA GLN A 159 -1.56 -25.22 11.22
C GLN A 159 -0.97 -24.08 12.05
N ARG A 160 -1.81 -23.25 12.71
CA ARG A 160 -1.33 -22.21 13.61
C ARG A 160 -0.54 -22.80 14.78
N ALA A 161 -1.06 -23.85 15.43
CA ALA A 161 -0.38 -24.52 16.53
C ALA A 161 0.99 -25.09 16.09
N ALA A 162 1.08 -25.66 14.89
CA ALA A 162 2.33 -26.15 14.34
C ALA A 162 3.35 -25.02 14.10
N ILE A 163 2.92 -23.88 13.56
CA ILE A 163 3.81 -22.70 13.39
C ILE A 163 4.30 -22.20 14.75
N VAL A 164 3.40 -22.06 15.73
CA VAL A 164 3.76 -21.59 17.08
C VAL A 164 4.74 -22.56 17.75
N SER A 165 4.51 -23.87 17.66
CA SER A 165 5.43 -24.88 18.19
C SER A 165 6.80 -24.82 17.50
N ASN A 166 6.84 -24.76 16.17
CA ASN A 166 8.08 -24.66 15.42
C ASN A 166 8.83 -23.33 15.68
N SER A 167 8.10 -22.27 16.03
CA SER A 167 8.70 -20.96 16.31
C SER A 167 9.68 -20.95 17.49
N ALA A 168 9.64 -21.98 18.36
CA ALA A 168 10.61 -22.16 19.43
C ALA A 168 12.04 -22.37 18.95
N ASN A 169 12.23 -22.80 17.69
CA ASN A 169 13.54 -23.04 17.07
C ASN A 169 14.21 -21.76 16.53
N PHE A 170 13.55 -20.62 16.64
CA PHE A 170 13.99 -19.35 16.06
C PHE A 170 14.16 -18.28 17.14
N ASP A 171 15.19 -17.45 16.96
CA ASP A 171 15.50 -16.34 17.88
C ASP A 171 14.62 -15.12 17.62
N ARG A 172 14.17 -14.94 16.36
CA ARG A 172 13.36 -13.81 15.91
C ARG A 172 12.27 -14.28 14.96
N ILE A 173 11.12 -13.62 15.03
CA ILE A 173 10.01 -13.82 14.10
C ILE A 173 9.72 -12.50 13.40
N VAL A 174 9.72 -12.53 12.07
CA VAL A 174 9.29 -11.42 11.24
C VAL A 174 7.97 -11.81 10.59
N VAL A 175 6.94 -11.02 10.83
CA VAL A 175 5.63 -11.17 10.19
C VAL A 175 5.45 -10.01 9.23
N ILE A 176 5.22 -10.29 7.96
CA ILE A 176 4.89 -9.26 6.97
C ILE A 176 3.44 -9.37 6.53
N SER A 177 2.79 -8.23 6.32
CA SER A 177 1.47 -8.15 5.71
C SER A 177 1.45 -7.08 4.63
N ARG A 178 0.74 -7.37 3.54
CA ARG A 178 0.49 -6.42 2.44
C ARG A 178 -0.99 -6.03 2.35
N GLU A 179 -1.78 -6.38 3.36
CA GLU A 179 -3.20 -6.05 3.42
C GLU A 179 -3.38 -4.53 3.57
N TRP A 180 -4.13 -3.92 2.65
CA TRP A 180 -4.43 -2.48 2.69
C TRP A 180 -5.60 -2.16 3.62
N LYS A 181 -6.45 -3.16 3.91
CA LYS A 181 -7.53 -3.02 4.89
C LYS A 181 -6.97 -2.80 6.31
N PRO A 182 -7.70 -2.07 7.18
CA PRO A 182 -7.32 -1.84 8.56
C PRO A 182 -7.13 -3.11 9.42
N THR A 183 -7.68 -4.23 8.98
CA THR A 183 -7.58 -5.53 9.65
C THR A 183 -7.18 -6.62 8.66
N ILE A 184 -6.59 -7.70 9.18
CA ILE A 184 -6.30 -8.92 8.43
C ILE A 184 -7.32 -10.02 8.81
N SER A 185 -7.19 -11.24 8.26
CA SER A 185 -8.11 -12.32 8.61
C SER A 185 -8.02 -12.67 10.10
N SER A 186 -9.15 -12.99 10.73
CA SER A 186 -9.19 -13.36 12.16
C SER A 186 -8.29 -14.56 12.47
N ALA A 187 -8.13 -15.50 11.53
CA ALA A 187 -7.20 -16.62 11.66
C ALA A 187 -5.73 -16.17 11.70
N GLN A 188 -5.33 -15.21 10.85
CA GLN A 188 -4.00 -14.64 10.89
C GLN A 188 -3.79 -13.77 12.14
N VAL A 189 -4.81 -13.03 12.60
CA VAL A 189 -4.77 -12.32 13.90
C VAL A 189 -4.46 -13.27 15.05
N ALA A 190 -5.17 -14.39 15.11
CA ALA A 190 -4.99 -15.41 16.13
C ALA A 190 -3.60 -16.06 16.07
N LEU A 191 -2.99 -16.21 14.89
CA LEU A 191 -1.62 -16.72 14.75
C LEU A 191 -0.62 -15.76 15.41
N VAL A 192 -0.68 -14.48 15.06
CA VAL A 192 0.26 -13.49 15.60
C VAL A 192 0.06 -13.34 17.11
N GLN A 193 -1.19 -13.32 17.58
CA GLN A 193 -1.48 -13.30 19.02
C GLN A 193 -0.86 -14.51 19.73
N ALA A 194 -1.04 -15.73 19.19
CA ALA A 194 -0.46 -16.93 19.79
C ALA A 194 1.07 -16.94 19.82
N LEU A 195 1.74 -16.32 18.84
CA LEU A 195 3.20 -16.13 18.85
C LEU A 195 3.62 -15.15 19.96
N LEU A 196 2.86 -14.07 20.16
CA LEU A 196 3.10 -13.10 21.25
C LEU A 196 2.87 -13.75 22.62
N ASP A 197 1.79 -14.51 22.79
CA ASP A 197 1.45 -15.21 24.04
C ASP A 197 2.50 -16.30 24.38
N ALA A 198 3.12 -16.91 23.38
CA ALA A 198 4.25 -17.82 23.53
C ALA A 198 5.59 -17.10 23.83
N GLY A 199 5.56 -15.80 24.07
CA GLY A 199 6.72 -14.97 24.43
C GLY A 199 7.74 -14.82 23.30
N ARG A 200 7.34 -15.01 22.03
CA ARG A 200 8.28 -14.88 20.91
C ARG A 200 8.62 -13.41 20.65
N CYS A 201 9.86 -13.16 20.22
CA CYS A 201 10.28 -11.84 19.77
C CYS A 201 9.79 -11.60 18.33
N VAL A 202 8.65 -10.91 18.20
CA VAL A 202 7.96 -10.66 16.93
C VAL A 202 8.19 -9.22 16.48
N ALA A 203 8.60 -9.02 15.22
CA ALA A 203 8.40 -7.79 14.48
C ALA A 203 7.28 -7.96 13.44
N TYR A 204 6.28 -7.10 13.53
CA TYR A 204 5.24 -7.01 12.51
C TYR A 204 5.55 -5.85 11.55
N CYS A 205 5.61 -6.15 10.25
CA CYS A 205 5.89 -5.18 9.20
C CYS A 205 4.68 -5.07 8.29
N SER A 206 4.00 -3.92 8.33
CA SER A 206 2.88 -3.62 7.43
C SER A 206 3.36 -2.86 6.19
N PHE A 207 3.10 -3.41 5.02
CA PHE A 207 3.29 -2.76 3.72
C PHE A 207 2.00 -2.14 3.17
N GLY A 208 0.89 -2.29 3.88
CA GLY A 208 -0.40 -1.71 3.53
C GLY A 208 -0.88 -0.83 4.66
N SER A 209 -1.79 -1.37 5.49
CA SER A 209 -2.44 -0.57 6.51
C SER A 209 -1.58 -0.36 7.77
N PRO A 210 -1.37 0.90 8.20
CA PRO A 210 -0.72 1.20 9.48
C PRO A 210 -1.57 0.75 10.69
N TYR A 211 -2.87 0.51 10.50
CA TYR A 211 -3.83 0.21 11.56
C TYR A 211 -3.77 -1.24 12.06
N HIS A 212 -2.97 -2.12 11.45
CA HIS A 212 -2.76 -3.48 11.95
C HIS A 212 -2.21 -3.49 13.37
N ILE A 213 -1.50 -2.44 13.80
CA ILE A 213 -0.99 -2.26 15.17
C ILE A 213 -2.10 -2.34 16.22
N ASN A 214 -3.34 -1.98 15.88
CA ASN A 214 -4.48 -1.97 16.79
C ASN A 214 -5.03 -3.38 17.08
N GLN A 215 -4.59 -4.39 16.34
CA GLN A 215 -4.99 -5.78 16.58
C GLN A 215 -4.22 -6.42 17.75
N TRP A 216 -3.07 -5.84 18.13
CA TRP A 216 -2.21 -6.40 19.18
C TRP A 216 -1.65 -5.28 20.10
N PRO A 217 -2.38 -4.95 21.18
CA PRO A 217 -1.91 -3.94 22.14
C PRO A 217 -0.56 -4.26 22.78
N ASN A 218 -0.24 -5.55 22.97
CA ASN A 218 1.01 -6.04 23.54
C ASN A 218 2.15 -6.22 22.53
N LEU A 219 1.93 -5.95 21.23
CA LEU A 219 3.00 -6.04 20.23
C LEU A 219 4.05 -4.96 20.50
N ARG A 220 5.31 -5.37 20.57
CA ARG A 220 6.44 -4.52 20.98
C ARG A 220 7.26 -3.96 19.81
N ASN A 221 7.20 -4.59 18.63
CA ASN A 221 7.92 -4.15 17.44
C ASN A 221 6.97 -4.05 16.24
N PHE A 222 6.74 -2.83 15.76
CA PHE A 222 5.85 -2.54 14.65
C PHE A 222 6.48 -1.54 13.69
N TYR A 223 6.55 -1.94 12.41
CA TYR A 223 7.11 -1.17 11.32
C TYR A 223 6.06 -0.99 10.22
N CYS A 224 6.07 0.17 9.54
CA CYS A 224 5.17 0.44 8.43
C CYS A 224 5.93 1.01 7.24
N GLY A 225 5.71 0.42 6.06
CA GLY A 225 6.27 0.90 4.79
C GLY A 225 5.25 1.63 3.90
N PHE A 226 3.95 1.56 4.22
CA PHE A 226 2.83 2.17 3.45
C PHE A 226 2.71 1.78 1.97
N SER A 227 3.62 0.95 1.47
CA SER A 227 3.66 0.48 0.09
C SER A 227 4.19 -0.94 0.04
N SER A 228 3.60 -1.75 -0.83
CA SER A 228 4.10 -3.10 -1.13
C SER A 228 5.15 -3.11 -2.24
N HIS A 229 5.59 -1.95 -2.74
CA HIS A 229 6.59 -1.90 -3.81
C HIS A 229 7.92 -2.60 -3.43
N TYR A 230 8.63 -3.14 -4.43
CA TYR A 230 9.88 -3.90 -4.24
C TYR A 230 10.90 -3.14 -3.38
N GLU A 231 11.20 -1.88 -3.73
CA GLU A 231 12.15 -1.04 -2.98
C GLU A 231 11.77 -0.87 -1.51
N THR A 232 10.47 -0.67 -1.21
CA THR A 232 9.98 -0.56 0.18
C THR A 232 10.13 -1.88 0.93
N GLN A 233 9.86 -3.02 0.28
CA GLN A 233 10.05 -4.34 0.89
C GLN A 233 11.54 -4.63 1.15
N ARG A 234 12.43 -4.35 0.19
CA ARG A 234 13.89 -4.49 0.36
C ARG A 234 14.42 -3.58 1.46
N GLU A 235 13.96 -2.34 1.52
CA GLU A 235 14.39 -1.39 2.53
C GLU A 235 13.92 -1.78 3.93
N MET A 236 12.70 -2.30 4.09
CA MET A 236 12.24 -2.84 5.36
C MET A 236 13.15 -3.97 5.85
N ALA A 237 13.59 -4.88 4.97
CA ALA A 237 14.55 -5.92 5.33
C ALA A 237 15.88 -5.33 5.82
N ARG A 238 16.39 -4.29 5.13
CA ARG A 238 17.60 -3.55 5.57
C ARG A 238 17.43 -2.91 6.93
N VAL A 239 16.29 -2.30 7.22
CA VAL A 239 15.98 -1.69 8.53
C VAL A 239 15.98 -2.74 9.64
N LEU A 240 15.31 -3.88 9.44
CA LEU A 240 15.25 -4.96 10.44
C LEU A 240 16.64 -5.56 10.75
N LEU A 241 17.54 -5.54 9.78
CA LEU A 241 18.93 -6.01 9.90
C LEU A 241 19.91 -4.91 10.35
N GLY A 242 19.43 -3.68 10.58
CA GLY A 242 20.28 -2.56 10.99
C GLY A 242 21.19 -2.00 9.88
N LEU A 243 20.97 -2.39 8.62
CA LEU A 243 21.69 -1.89 7.44
C LEU A 243 21.17 -0.52 6.97
N SER A 244 20.09 -0.04 7.58
CA SER A 244 19.48 1.26 7.35
C SER A 244 18.69 1.69 8.59
N GLN A 245 18.43 2.99 8.70
CA GLN A 245 17.66 3.57 9.80
C GLN A 245 16.28 3.99 9.29
N PRO A 246 15.19 3.69 10.01
CA PRO A 246 13.86 4.16 9.63
C PRO A 246 13.78 5.68 9.88
N ARG A 247 13.44 6.44 8.84
CA ARG A 247 13.37 7.92 8.87
C ARG A 247 12.00 8.47 8.47
N GLY A 248 11.05 7.60 8.17
CA GLY A 248 9.72 7.99 7.75
C GLY A 248 8.98 8.73 8.87
N THR A 249 8.28 9.80 8.47
CA THR A 249 7.34 10.48 9.35
C THR A 249 5.98 9.81 9.21
N TRP A 250 5.36 9.48 10.34
CA TRP A 250 4.08 8.78 10.33
C TRP A 250 2.95 9.71 9.83
N PRO A 251 2.27 9.41 8.71
CA PRO A 251 1.40 10.36 8.03
C PRO A 251 -0.08 10.31 8.48
N VAL A 252 -0.44 9.44 9.43
CA VAL A 252 -1.84 9.25 9.86
C VAL A 252 -2.00 9.20 11.37
N VAL A 253 -3.13 9.65 11.90
CA VAL A 253 -3.48 9.48 13.32
C VAL A 253 -4.08 8.10 13.58
N GLN A 254 -4.03 7.63 14.83
CA GLN A 254 -4.80 6.46 15.25
C GLN A 254 -6.32 6.75 15.20
N PRO A 255 -7.19 5.73 15.13
CA PRO A 255 -8.64 5.92 15.06
C PRO A 255 -9.23 6.72 16.23
N ASP A 256 -8.58 6.73 17.39
CA ASP A 256 -8.95 7.53 18.57
C ASP A 256 -8.41 8.97 18.55
N GLY A 257 -7.77 9.38 17.44
CA GLY A 257 -7.14 10.69 17.28
C GLY A 257 -5.78 10.81 17.97
N SER A 258 -5.30 9.78 18.67
CA SER A 258 -3.99 9.80 19.29
C SER A 258 -2.88 9.72 18.23
N PRO A 259 -1.75 10.41 18.43
CA PRO A 259 -0.57 10.12 17.64
C PRO A 259 -0.10 8.68 17.94
N PRO A 260 0.46 7.95 16.97
CA PRO A 260 1.06 6.64 17.24
C PRO A 260 2.08 6.76 18.38
N ALA A 261 2.22 5.70 19.18
CA ALA A 261 2.91 5.69 20.47
C ALA A 261 4.40 6.14 20.50
N LEU A 262 5.00 6.54 19.37
CA LEU A 262 6.38 7.02 19.28
C LEU A 262 6.54 8.54 19.05
N TRP A 263 5.47 9.34 19.15
CA TRP A 263 5.52 10.73 18.67
C TRP A 263 6.33 11.75 19.50
N ARG A 264 7.15 11.41 20.51
CA ARG A 264 7.73 12.47 21.39
C ARG A 264 9.22 12.59 21.64
N GLU A 265 10.08 11.65 21.28
CA GLU A 265 11.47 11.76 21.77
C GLU A 265 12.52 12.19 20.74
N GLN A 266 12.24 12.28 19.44
CA GLN A 266 13.32 12.48 18.44
C GLN A 266 13.02 13.36 17.22
N LEU A 267 12.12 14.35 17.27
CA LEU A 267 11.99 15.31 16.16
C LEU A 267 12.11 16.78 16.59
N PRO A 268 12.78 17.61 15.78
CA PRO A 268 12.96 19.03 16.06
C PRO A 268 11.63 19.77 16.07
N THR A 269 11.53 20.78 16.94
CA THR A 269 10.34 21.60 17.16
C THR A 269 9.92 22.34 15.88
N ALA A 270 8.63 22.72 15.80
CA ALA A 270 7.97 23.40 14.68
C ALA A 270 8.67 24.66 14.09
N SER A 271 9.74 25.14 14.71
CA SER A 271 10.62 26.18 14.19
C SER A 271 11.57 25.72 13.07
N SER A 272 11.69 24.42 12.78
CA SER A 272 12.70 23.88 11.85
C SER A 272 12.18 23.37 10.50
N VAL A 273 10.88 23.50 10.18
CA VAL A 273 10.34 23.08 8.88
C VAL A 273 9.97 24.34 8.11
N ARG A 274 10.71 24.61 7.04
CA ARG A 274 10.42 25.72 6.12
C ARG A 274 9.07 25.51 5.45
N ASP A 275 8.38 26.63 5.29
CA ASP A 275 7.06 26.84 4.72
C ASP A 275 6.81 26.02 3.44
N TRP A 276 5.80 25.16 3.46
CA TRP A 276 5.42 24.30 2.33
C TRP A 276 4.79 25.09 1.18
N ASP A 277 4.23 26.27 1.46
CA ASP A 277 3.56 27.11 0.47
C ASP A 277 4.56 27.75 -0.52
N ALA A 278 5.83 27.89 -0.13
CA ALA A 278 6.88 28.44 -0.99
C ALA A 278 7.32 27.49 -2.13
N ILE A 279 7.02 26.19 -2.03
CA ILE A 279 7.41 25.18 -3.05
C ILE A 279 6.38 25.10 -4.17
N VAL A 280 5.12 25.48 -3.91
CA VAL A 280 4.02 25.33 -4.86
C VAL A 280 3.86 26.54 -5.78
N GLU A 281 4.24 27.74 -5.33
CA GLU A 281 3.96 28.98 -6.05
C GLU A 281 5.05 29.44 -7.05
N ASN A 282 6.20 28.77 -7.16
CA ASN A 282 7.24 29.20 -8.10
C ASN A 282 8.04 28.04 -8.74
N PRO A 283 7.59 27.51 -9.89
CA PRO A 283 8.25 26.39 -10.58
C PRO A 283 9.27 26.84 -11.66
N GLY A 284 10.03 27.92 -11.43
CA GLY A 284 10.92 28.50 -12.47
C GLY A 284 12.35 28.81 -11.99
N GLU A 285 13.27 27.90 -12.35
CA GLU A 285 14.74 27.97 -12.61
C GLU A 285 15.68 28.99 -11.91
N PRO A 286 16.99 28.66 -11.73
CA PRO A 286 17.66 27.34 -11.57
C PRO A 286 18.12 27.05 -10.14
#